data_AF-A0A7C1CVZ8-F1
#
_entry.id   AF-A0A7C1CVZ8-F1
#
_cell.length_a   1.000
_cell.length_b   1.000
_cell.length_c   1.000
_cell.angle_alpha   90.00
_cell.angle_beta   90.00
_cell.angle_gamma   90.00
#
_symmetry.space_group_name_H-M   'P 1'
#
loop_
_entity.id
_entity.type
_entity.pdbx_description
1 polymer ?
#
loop_
_entity_poly.entity_id
_entity_poly.type
_entity_poly.pdbx_seq_one_letter_code
_entity_poly.pdbx_strand_id
1 'polypeptide(L)'
;MGGRATDSTWQWALDHGLRLGCVGSTDDHLGYPGAWGEGLAAVLAEELTREAILAAIRARRCYAVSGDRIEIDFALNGAPMGSELPATDVREIAVSVRGWDEISMVELVRKGEPIARAFGRQRPPLDPWPGRMRCRVRYGWGPWATLAMPRTCDWRLRLSLSGGSIRHVVPAWQAGPYEERRRDRVLARGERSCEWQSFTARAQAFAEDPTKAMLFEFDGPASAVVRLEVIEPAPRLIERTLGELARNSAAEFTGPFTSENVQIERLVAPASYEASLEVTDERTGADWYYVRVTQANGQMAWSSPIWVG
;
A
#
# COMPACT_ATOMS: atom_id res chain seq x y z
N MET A 1 19.07 -5.07 15.87
CA MET A 1 18.63 -3.68 16.11
C MET A 1 18.72 -3.38 17.61
N GLY A 2 19.09 -2.15 17.98
CA GLY A 2 19.07 -1.67 19.37
C GLY A 2 17.68 -1.25 19.83
N GLY A 3 17.56 -0.77 21.07
CA GLY A 3 16.33 -0.21 21.61
C GLY A 3 15.96 1.13 20.96
N ARG A 4 14.70 1.55 21.11
CA ARG A 4 14.21 2.86 20.68
C ARG A 4 14.14 3.79 21.89
N ALA A 5 14.67 5.01 21.77
CA ALA A 5 14.52 6.04 22.79
C ALA A 5 13.33 6.95 22.41
N THR A 6 12.48 7.29 23.38
CA THR A 6 11.25 8.06 23.14
C THR A 6 11.53 9.48 22.66
N ASP A 7 12.66 10.04 23.09
CA ASP A 7 13.19 11.36 22.69
C ASP A 7 13.74 11.39 21.25
N SER A 8 13.82 10.23 20.59
CA SER A 8 14.28 10.09 19.20
C SER A 8 13.12 9.74 18.25
N THR A 9 11.89 10.10 18.63
CA THR A 9 10.68 9.79 17.83
C THR A 9 10.12 11.02 17.14
N TRP A 10 9.42 10.80 16.02
CA TRP A 10 8.69 11.87 15.34
C TRP A 10 7.66 12.56 16.25
N GLN A 11 6.96 11.78 17.08
CA GLN A 11 6.01 12.31 18.06
C GLN A 11 6.69 13.28 19.04
N TRP A 12 7.83 12.89 19.61
CA TRP A 12 8.59 13.79 20.50
C TRP A 12 8.98 15.09 19.80
N ALA A 13 9.41 15.02 18.53
CA ALA A 13 9.75 16.22 17.76
C ALA A 13 8.54 17.16 17.57
N LEU A 14 7.35 16.61 17.29
CA LEU A 14 6.11 17.38 17.19
C LEU A 14 5.71 18.01 18.53
N ASP A 15 5.84 17.27 19.64
CA ASP A 15 5.54 17.76 20.99
C ASP A 15 6.44 18.93 21.40
N HIS A 16 7.65 19.01 20.83
CA HIS A 16 8.60 20.11 21.03
C HIS A 16 8.49 21.21 19.97
N GLY A 17 7.43 21.20 19.16
CA GLY A 17 7.14 22.26 18.20
C GLY A 17 8.00 22.22 16.93
N LEU A 18 8.73 21.14 16.65
CA LEU A 18 9.53 21.06 15.43
C LEU A 18 8.64 20.89 14.20
N ARG A 19 8.81 21.78 13.21
CA ARG A 19 8.02 21.82 11.97
C ARG A 19 8.57 20.85 10.93
N LEU A 20 8.22 19.57 11.07
CA LEU A 20 8.76 18.47 10.26
C LEU A 20 7.70 17.87 9.33
N GLY A 21 8.12 17.46 8.13
CA GLY A 21 7.34 16.57 7.27
C GLY A 21 7.55 15.10 7.64
N CYS A 22 6.72 14.21 7.10
CA CYS A 22 6.81 12.78 7.29
C CYS A 22 7.20 12.08 5.97
N VAL A 23 8.19 11.20 5.99
CA VAL A 23 8.60 10.37 4.84
C VAL A 23 8.95 8.95 5.30
N GLY A 24 8.65 7.97 4.45
CA GLY A 24 9.14 6.60 4.60
C GLY A 24 10.38 6.39 3.72
N SER A 25 11.31 5.55 4.18
CA SER A 25 12.52 5.20 3.45
C SER A 25 12.90 3.77 3.78
N THR A 26 13.32 3.01 2.78
CA THR A 26 13.72 1.61 2.95
C THR A 26 14.99 1.50 3.79
N ASP A 27 15.98 2.36 3.51
CA ASP A 27 17.36 2.21 4.02
C ASP A 27 17.89 0.77 3.85
N ASP A 28 17.37 0.08 2.83
CA ASP A 28 17.75 -1.28 2.54
C ASP A 28 19.17 -1.28 1.97
N HIS A 29 19.95 -2.25 2.42
CA HIS A 29 21.31 -2.47 1.93
C HIS A 29 21.32 -3.62 0.90
N LEU A 30 20.18 -3.84 0.23
CA LEU A 30 19.95 -4.95 -0.69
C LEU A 30 19.90 -4.48 -2.15
N GLY A 31 19.98 -3.17 -2.39
CA GLY A 31 20.04 -2.59 -3.73
C GLY A 31 18.69 -2.63 -4.45
N TYR A 32 17.60 -2.56 -3.69
CA TYR A 32 16.24 -2.60 -4.22
C TYR A 32 15.46 -1.34 -3.79
N PRO A 33 15.71 -0.18 -4.43
CA PRO A 33 15.09 1.06 -4.03
C PRO A 33 13.56 0.97 -4.15
N GLY A 34 12.88 1.31 -3.06
CA GLY A 34 11.42 1.26 -2.98
C GLY A 34 10.86 -0.16 -2.82
N ALA A 35 11.62 -1.05 -2.17
CA ALA A 35 11.14 -2.34 -1.71
C ALA A 35 9.83 -2.21 -0.91
N TRP A 36 8.86 -3.04 -1.26
CA TRP A 36 7.56 -3.05 -0.58
C TRP A 36 7.71 -3.51 0.87
N GLY A 37 7.03 -2.82 1.78
CA GLY A 37 7.05 -3.12 3.22
C GLY A 37 8.16 -2.40 4.00
N GLU A 38 9.13 -1.80 3.30
CA GLU A 38 10.28 -1.15 3.93
C GLU A 38 10.12 0.38 4.06
N GLY A 39 9.06 0.95 3.49
CA GLY A 39 8.75 2.37 3.56
C GLY A 39 9.02 3.15 2.27
N LEU A 40 8.10 4.02 1.91
CA LEU A 40 8.19 4.90 0.75
C LEU A 40 7.79 6.33 1.12
N ALA A 41 8.40 7.29 0.42
CA ALA A 41 8.01 8.68 0.47
C ALA A 41 7.00 8.96 -0.65
N ALA A 42 5.83 9.45 -0.28
CA ALA A 42 4.90 10.08 -1.21
C ALA A 42 5.11 11.59 -1.18
N VAL A 43 5.07 12.23 -2.36
CA VAL A 43 5.29 13.67 -2.51
C VAL A 43 4.15 14.25 -3.33
N LEU A 44 3.47 15.26 -2.79
CA LEU A 44 2.41 16.00 -3.46
C LEU A 44 3.03 17.17 -4.24
N ALA A 45 3.45 16.87 -5.46
CA ALA A 45 4.01 17.84 -6.40
C ALA A 45 3.00 18.15 -7.51
N GLU A 46 3.01 19.40 -7.98
CA GLU A 46 2.16 19.86 -9.09
C GLU A 46 2.55 19.18 -10.41
N GLU A 47 3.84 18.86 -10.56
CA GLU A 47 4.40 18.23 -11.76
C GLU A 47 5.43 17.17 -11.40
N LEU A 48 5.65 16.21 -12.31
CA LEU A 48 6.69 15.19 -12.19
C LEU A 48 8.04 15.73 -12.69
N THR A 49 8.51 16.82 -12.08
CA THR A 49 9.82 17.43 -12.33
C THR A 49 10.65 17.44 -11.05
N ARG A 50 11.97 17.45 -11.19
CA ARG A 50 12.89 17.48 -10.03
C ARG A 50 12.61 18.70 -9.15
N GLU A 51 12.37 19.84 -9.79
CA GLU A 51 12.16 21.13 -9.16
C GLU A 51 10.84 21.15 -8.37
N ALA A 52 9.75 20.68 -8.98
CA ALA A 52 8.44 20.60 -8.31
C ALA A 52 8.46 19.61 -7.14
N ILE A 53 9.12 18.46 -7.30
CA ILE A 53 9.30 17.48 -6.22
C ILE A 53 10.09 18.09 -5.05
N LEU A 54 11.23 18.74 -5.32
CA LEU A 54 12.03 19.38 -4.28
C LEU A 54 11.27 20.52 -3.59
N ALA A 55 10.49 21.31 -4.33
CA ALA A 55 9.66 22.36 -3.77
C ALA A 55 8.57 21.79 -2.84
N ALA A 56 7.90 20.72 -3.24
CA ALA A 56 6.92 20.02 -2.41
C ALA A 56 7.54 19.45 -1.13
N ILE A 57 8.70 18.79 -1.21
CA ILE A 57 9.42 18.27 -0.04
C ILE A 57 9.80 19.42 0.92
N ARG A 58 10.34 20.53 0.39
CA ARG A 58 10.68 21.72 1.21
C ARG A 58 9.46 22.33 1.89
N ALA A 59 8.31 22.30 1.22
CA ALA A 59 7.02 22.70 1.78
C ALA A 59 6.39 21.63 2.70
N ARG A 60 7.08 20.50 2.95
CA ARG A 60 6.60 19.34 3.72
C ARG A 60 5.30 18.75 3.15
N ARG A 61 5.03 18.95 1.87
CA ARG A 61 3.93 18.32 1.13
C ARG A 61 4.32 16.89 0.75
N CYS A 62 4.60 16.09 1.77
CA CYS A 62 4.99 14.70 1.65
C CYS A 62 4.35 13.88 2.78
N TYR A 63 4.33 12.57 2.61
CA TYR A 63 3.86 11.65 3.64
C TYR A 63 4.54 10.29 3.52
N ALA A 64 4.52 9.53 4.62
CA ALA A 64 5.10 8.20 4.67
C ALA A 64 4.03 7.15 4.39
N VAL A 65 4.40 6.12 3.61
CA VAL A 65 3.66 4.86 3.52
C VAL A 65 4.61 3.70 3.83
N SER A 66 4.14 2.64 4.47
CA SER A 66 5.01 1.50 4.81
C SER A 66 5.30 0.57 3.63
N GLY A 67 4.47 0.56 2.59
CA GLY A 67 4.66 -0.34 1.45
C GLY A 67 3.58 -0.19 0.39
N ASP A 68 2.31 -0.40 0.75
CA ASP A 68 1.20 -0.12 -0.16
C ASP A 68 1.17 1.37 -0.50
N ARG A 69 0.87 1.70 -1.76
CA ARG A 69 0.76 3.09 -2.26
C ARG A 69 -0.57 3.71 -1.81
N ILE A 70 -0.75 3.81 -0.50
CA ILE A 70 -1.92 4.45 0.13
C ILE A 70 -1.90 5.92 -0.26
N GLU A 71 -3.00 6.41 -0.80
CA GLU A 71 -3.16 7.82 -1.16
C GLU A 71 -3.89 8.54 -0.02
N ILE A 72 -3.34 9.67 0.42
CA ILE A 72 -3.96 10.56 1.41
C ILE A 72 -4.11 11.95 0.80
N ASP A 73 -5.35 12.44 0.77
CA ASP A 73 -5.65 13.86 0.64
C ASP A 73 -6.07 14.38 2.02
N PHE A 74 -5.42 15.44 2.49
CA PHE A 74 -5.62 16.01 3.80
C PHE A 74 -5.44 17.52 3.72
N ALA A 75 -6.52 18.24 4.06
CA ALA A 75 -6.54 19.69 4.09
C ALA A 75 -7.19 20.23 5.37
N LEU A 76 -6.75 21.41 5.79
CA LEU A 76 -7.34 22.20 6.86
C LEU A 76 -7.56 23.62 6.33
N ASN A 77 -8.82 24.10 6.35
CA ASN A 77 -9.23 25.38 5.77
C ASN A 77 -8.71 25.56 4.32
N GLY A 78 -8.74 24.48 3.53
CA GLY A 78 -8.25 24.45 2.15
C GLY A 78 -6.72 24.40 1.98
N ALA A 79 -5.93 24.51 3.05
CA ALA A 79 -4.48 24.36 2.99
C ALA A 79 -4.09 22.87 3.12
N PRO A 80 -3.17 22.36 2.28
CA PRO A 80 -2.82 20.93 2.28
C PRO A 80 -1.91 20.55 3.45
N MET A 81 -1.73 19.24 3.66
CA MET A 81 -0.71 18.69 4.56
C MET A 81 0.67 19.38 4.40
N GLY A 82 1.37 19.61 5.50
CA GLY A 82 2.67 20.31 5.53
C GLY A 82 2.60 21.82 5.74
N SER A 83 1.41 22.41 5.58
CA SER A 83 1.15 23.84 5.77
C SER A 83 1.23 24.30 7.23
N GLU A 84 1.47 25.60 7.40
CA GLU A 84 1.35 26.32 8.66
C GLU A 84 0.36 27.47 8.43
N LEU A 85 -0.70 27.51 9.23
CA LEU A 85 -1.78 28.50 9.13
C LEU A 85 -1.71 29.46 10.32
N PRO A 86 -2.14 30.71 10.15
CA PRO A 86 -2.34 31.62 11.28
C PRO A 86 -3.40 31.07 12.25
N ALA A 87 -3.40 31.58 13.47
CA ALA A 87 -4.41 31.24 14.47
C ALA A 87 -5.82 31.45 13.92
N THR A 88 -6.67 30.44 14.10
CA THR A 88 -8.09 30.47 13.72
C THR A 88 -8.88 29.63 14.72
N ASP A 89 -10.08 30.13 15.04
CA ASP A 89 -10.98 29.49 15.99
C ASP A 89 -11.84 28.41 15.34
N VAL A 90 -12.03 28.49 14.02
CA VAL A 90 -12.76 27.49 13.23
C VAL A 90 -11.79 26.78 12.28
N ARG A 91 -11.74 25.45 12.39
CA ARG A 91 -10.84 24.59 11.63
C ARG A 91 -11.65 23.50 10.94
N GLU A 92 -11.87 23.70 9.66
CA GLU A 92 -12.55 22.76 8.76
C GLU A 92 -11.51 21.80 8.20
N ILE A 93 -11.62 20.53 8.57
CA ILE A 93 -10.67 19.48 8.24
C ILE A 93 -11.35 18.48 7.32
N ALA A 94 -10.72 18.22 6.18
CA ALA A 94 -11.15 17.20 5.22
C ALA A 94 -10.03 16.19 5.01
N VAL A 95 -10.38 14.89 5.07
CA VAL A 95 -9.47 13.79 4.76
C VAL A 95 -10.16 12.83 3.80
N SER A 96 -9.45 12.42 2.76
CA SER A 96 -9.85 11.36 1.84
C SER A 96 -8.69 10.38 1.66
N VAL A 97 -8.98 9.09 1.74
CA VAL A 97 -7.97 8.03 1.69
C VAL A 97 -8.38 6.96 0.67
N ARG A 98 -7.42 6.53 -0.14
CA ARG A 98 -7.56 5.37 -1.04
C ARG A 98 -6.40 4.41 -0.82
N GLY A 99 -6.69 3.24 -0.23
CA GLY A 99 -5.71 2.18 0.03
C GLY A 99 -5.77 1.06 -1.00
N TRP A 100 -4.75 0.20 -1.06
CA TRP A 100 -4.71 -0.96 -1.99
C TRP A 100 -5.31 -2.26 -1.44
N ASP A 101 -5.96 -2.16 -0.29
CA ASP A 101 -6.54 -3.21 0.54
C ASP A 101 -7.61 -2.56 1.44
N GLU A 102 -8.35 -3.36 2.20
CA GLU A 102 -9.39 -2.88 3.11
C GLU A 102 -8.81 -1.90 4.14
N ILE A 103 -9.35 -0.67 4.18
CA ILE A 103 -9.01 0.32 5.19
C ILE A 103 -9.60 -0.14 6.52
N SER A 104 -8.70 -0.50 7.43
CA SER A 104 -9.08 -0.87 8.79
C SER A 104 -9.34 0.37 9.65
N MET A 105 -8.62 1.47 9.42
CA MET A 105 -8.84 2.71 10.17
C MET A 105 -8.16 3.90 9.49
N VAL A 106 -8.83 5.06 9.51
CA VAL A 106 -8.26 6.38 9.29
C VAL A 106 -8.43 7.17 10.58
N GLU A 107 -7.39 7.80 11.09
CA GLU A 107 -7.44 8.63 12.29
C GLU A 107 -6.96 10.04 11.99
N LEU A 108 -7.76 11.03 12.38
CA LEU A 108 -7.31 12.41 12.51
C LEU A 108 -6.76 12.60 13.92
N VAL A 109 -5.47 12.92 14.00
CA VAL A 109 -4.75 13.09 15.26
C VAL A 109 -4.45 14.56 15.48
N ARG A 110 -4.74 15.06 16.67
CA ARG A 110 -4.46 16.43 17.12
C ARG A 110 -3.60 16.36 18.39
N LYS A 111 -2.41 16.97 18.37
CA LYS A 111 -1.47 16.93 19.52
C LYS A 111 -1.26 15.53 20.13
N GLY A 112 -1.13 14.52 19.25
CA GLY A 112 -0.91 13.13 19.63
C GLY A 112 -2.18 12.36 20.04
N GLU A 113 -3.33 13.04 20.13
CA GLU A 113 -4.62 12.43 20.48
C GLU A 113 -5.48 12.20 19.23
N PRO A 114 -5.97 10.98 18.96
CA PRO A 114 -6.97 10.75 17.92
C PRO A 114 -8.31 11.41 18.27
N ILE A 115 -8.78 12.33 17.44
CA ILE A 115 -10.02 13.10 17.67
C ILE A 115 -11.18 12.68 16.78
N ALA A 116 -10.90 12.03 15.66
CA ALA A 116 -11.90 11.47 14.76
C ALA A 116 -11.36 10.22 14.08
N ARG A 117 -12.28 9.32 13.70
CA ARG A 117 -11.95 8.08 13.01
C ARG A 117 -12.94 7.81 11.87
N ALA A 118 -12.43 7.25 10.79
CA ALA A 118 -13.21 6.67 9.70
C ALA A 118 -12.72 5.24 9.38
N PHE A 119 -13.57 4.45 8.73
CA PHE A 119 -13.33 3.04 8.46
C PHE A 119 -13.76 2.72 7.03
N GLY A 120 -13.03 1.82 6.36
CA GLY A 120 -13.57 1.17 5.17
C GLY A 120 -14.72 0.25 5.57
N ARG A 121 -15.71 0.08 4.70
CA ARG A 121 -16.78 -0.91 4.92
C ARG A 121 -16.20 -2.31 4.84
N GLN A 122 -16.30 -3.06 5.93
CA GLN A 122 -16.04 -4.49 5.91
C GLN A 122 -17.20 -5.22 5.23
N ARG A 123 -16.87 -6.08 4.24
CA ARG A 123 -17.86 -6.89 3.50
C ARG A 123 -19.05 -6.07 2.97
N PRO A 124 -18.81 -5.05 2.13
CA PRO A 124 -19.89 -4.22 1.60
C PRO A 124 -20.82 -5.06 0.71
N PRO A 125 -22.11 -4.67 0.57
CA PRO A 125 -22.99 -5.26 -0.42
C PRO A 125 -22.37 -5.20 -1.82
N LEU A 126 -22.49 -6.28 -2.57
CA LEU A 126 -22.01 -6.38 -3.95
C LEU A 126 -23.15 -6.28 -4.97
N ASP A 127 -24.36 -5.93 -4.52
CA ASP A 127 -25.53 -5.69 -5.34
C ASP A 127 -26.05 -4.26 -5.10
N PRO A 128 -26.02 -3.37 -6.10
CA PRO A 128 -25.49 -3.59 -7.46
C PRO A 128 -23.97 -3.82 -7.47
N TRP A 129 -23.48 -4.53 -8.48
CA TRP A 129 -22.05 -4.81 -8.65
C TRP A 129 -21.23 -3.52 -8.82
N PRO A 130 -20.13 -3.31 -8.07
CA PRO A 130 -19.40 -2.05 -8.07
C PRO A 130 -18.58 -1.78 -9.34
N GLY A 131 -18.37 -2.77 -10.20
CA GLY A 131 -17.59 -2.67 -11.44
C GLY A 131 -16.08 -2.64 -11.21
N ARG A 132 -15.58 -1.65 -10.44
CA ARG A 132 -14.16 -1.52 -10.08
C ARG A 132 -13.84 -2.29 -8.82
N MET A 133 -12.80 -3.13 -8.86
CA MET A 133 -12.32 -3.87 -7.69
C MET A 133 -10.81 -4.05 -7.70
N ARG A 134 -10.20 -4.09 -6.52
CA ARG A 134 -8.76 -4.35 -6.35
C ARG A 134 -8.49 -5.81 -6.04
N CYS A 135 -7.38 -6.34 -6.54
CA CYS A 135 -6.97 -7.71 -6.40
C CYS A 135 -5.47 -7.77 -6.08
N ARG A 136 -5.08 -8.67 -5.19
CA ARG A 136 -3.68 -9.00 -4.93
C ARG A 136 -3.39 -10.42 -5.39
N VAL A 137 -2.40 -10.59 -6.26
CA VAL A 137 -1.81 -11.88 -6.56
C VAL A 137 -0.52 -11.98 -5.77
N ARG A 138 -0.46 -12.92 -4.83
CA ARG A 138 0.70 -13.11 -3.94
C ARG A 138 1.27 -14.51 -4.13
N TYR A 139 2.58 -14.65 -4.01
CA TYR A 139 3.31 -15.89 -4.28
C TYR A 139 4.58 -15.97 -3.44
N GLY A 140 5.08 -17.19 -3.24
CA GLY A 140 6.34 -17.44 -2.54
C GLY A 140 6.22 -18.11 -1.18
N TRP A 141 5.02 -18.47 -0.70
CA TRP A 141 4.95 -19.18 0.57
C TRP A 141 5.44 -20.62 0.42
N GLY A 142 6.03 -21.14 1.49
CA GLY A 142 6.49 -22.51 1.63
C GLY A 142 7.01 -22.75 3.04
N PRO A 143 7.28 -23.99 3.45
CA PRO A 143 7.73 -24.32 4.80
C PRO A 143 9.20 -23.94 5.08
N TRP A 144 9.77 -22.98 4.33
CA TRP A 144 11.21 -22.67 4.31
C TRP A 144 11.75 -22.27 5.68
N ALA A 145 10.97 -21.49 6.44
CA ALA A 145 11.34 -21.06 7.78
C ALA A 145 11.47 -22.26 8.73
N THR A 146 10.46 -23.14 8.75
CA THR A 146 10.43 -24.33 9.59
C THR A 146 11.50 -25.35 9.21
N LEU A 147 11.85 -25.43 7.92
CA LEU A 147 12.82 -26.40 7.41
C LEU A 147 14.26 -25.85 7.36
N ALA A 148 14.49 -24.60 7.77
CA ALA A 148 15.78 -23.91 7.66
C ALA A 148 16.41 -24.02 6.25
N MET A 149 15.59 -24.03 5.20
CA MET A 149 16.03 -24.18 3.81
C MET A 149 16.25 -22.80 3.19
N PRO A 150 17.50 -22.39 2.90
CA PRO A 150 17.74 -21.23 2.05
C PRO A 150 17.31 -21.59 0.63
N ARG A 151 16.11 -21.15 0.24
CA ARG A 151 15.54 -21.42 -1.07
C ARG A 151 15.24 -20.10 -1.77
N THR A 152 15.57 -20.06 -3.05
CA THR A 152 15.14 -19.03 -3.99
C THR A 152 14.29 -19.72 -5.06
N CYS A 153 13.15 -19.13 -5.35
CA CYS A 153 12.25 -19.58 -6.41
C CYS A 153 12.12 -18.47 -7.44
N ASP A 154 12.39 -18.81 -8.70
CA ASP A 154 12.13 -17.94 -9.83
C ASP A 154 10.67 -18.11 -10.28
N TRP A 155 10.07 -16.99 -10.63
CA TRP A 155 8.67 -16.89 -10.99
C TRP A 155 8.50 -16.21 -12.34
N ARG A 156 7.63 -16.78 -13.16
CA ARG A 156 7.12 -16.13 -14.35
C ARG A 156 5.61 -16.37 -14.38
N LEU A 157 4.84 -15.29 -14.34
CA LEU A 157 3.39 -15.35 -14.27
C LEU A 157 2.76 -14.44 -15.32
N ARG A 158 1.57 -14.82 -15.78
CA ARG A 158 0.71 -13.99 -16.60
C ARG A 158 -0.69 -13.97 -16.03
N LEU A 159 -1.22 -12.78 -15.75
CA LEU A 159 -2.63 -12.58 -15.44
C LEU A 159 -3.34 -12.02 -16.66
N SER A 160 -4.48 -12.60 -17.01
CA SER A 160 -5.37 -12.12 -18.07
C SER A 160 -6.79 -11.93 -17.54
N LEU A 161 -7.50 -10.94 -18.09
CA LEU A 161 -8.89 -10.64 -17.77
C LEU A 161 -9.73 -10.66 -19.05
N SER A 162 -10.78 -11.48 -19.05
CA SER A 162 -11.76 -11.56 -20.14
C SER A 162 -13.11 -11.02 -19.68
N GLY A 163 -13.79 -10.26 -20.55
CA GLY A 163 -15.03 -9.57 -20.20
C GLY A 163 -14.86 -8.28 -19.37
N GLY A 164 -13.63 -7.78 -19.20
CA GLY A 164 -13.33 -6.54 -18.48
C GLY A 164 -12.01 -5.89 -18.95
N SER A 165 -11.48 -4.99 -18.13
CA SER A 165 -10.18 -4.32 -18.33
C SER A 165 -9.37 -4.19 -17.03
N ILE A 166 -8.05 -4.19 -17.16
CA ILE A 166 -7.07 -3.94 -16.10
C ILE A 166 -6.71 -2.46 -16.16
N ARG A 167 -7.13 -1.69 -15.15
CA ARG A 167 -6.86 -0.24 -15.06
C ARG A 167 -5.46 0.03 -14.53
N HIS A 168 -5.11 -0.64 -13.44
CA HIS A 168 -3.83 -0.44 -12.76
C HIS A 168 -3.13 -1.77 -12.48
N VAL A 169 -1.80 -1.72 -12.56
CA VAL A 169 -0.89 -2.80 -12.17
C VAL A 169 0.17 -2.17 -11.28
N VAL A 170 0.27 -2.63 -10.04
CA VAL A 170 1.20 -2.09 -9.03
C VAL A 170 2.01 -3.22 -8.43
N PRO A 171 3.34 -3.25 -8.67
CA PRO A 171 4.20 -4.21 -8.00
C PRO A 171 4.28 -3.95 -6.50
N ALA A 172 4.17 -5.02 -5.70
CA ALA A 172 4.48 -5.05 -4.28
C ALA A 172 5.58 -6.10 -4.05
N TRP A 173 6.78 -5.72 -4.51
CA TRP A 173 7.96 -6.58 -4.49
C TRP A 173 8.90 -6.16 -3.38
N GLN A 174 9.18 -7.09 -2.49
CA GLN A 174 10.18 -6.91 -1.43
C GLN A 174 11.59 -7.01 -1.98
N ALA A 175 12.56 -6.46 -1.26
CA ALA A 175 13.96 -6.74 -1.53
C ALA A 175 14.24 -8.25 -1.35
N GLY A 176 15.31 -8.71 -1.99
CA GLY A 176 15.84 -10.05 -1.80
C GLY A 176 17.36 -10.01 -1.76
N PRO A 177 18.03 -11.16 -1.61
CA PRO A 177 19.48 -11.24 -1.67
C PRO A 177 20.02 -10.56 -2.92
N TYR A 178 21.06 -9.74 -2.74
CA TYR A 178 21.68 -9.04 -3.85
C TYR A 178 22.24 -10.04 -4.87
N GLU A 179 21.75 -9.96 -6.09
CA GLU A 179 22.26 -10.73 -7.22
C GLU A 179 22.19 -9.88 -8.49
N GLU A 180 23.25 -9.76 -9.26
CA GLU A 180 23.30 -8.82 -10.40
C GLU A 180 22.26 -9.12 -11.50
N ARG A 181 21.91 -10.39 -11.71
CA ARG A 181 21.11 -10.83 -12.87
C ARG A 181 19.64 -11.03 -12.58
N ARG A 182 19.30 -11.38 -11.33
CA ARG A 182 17.93 -11.67 -10.91
C ARG A 182 17.22 -10.38 -10.50
N ARG A 183 16.20 -10.01 -11.28
CA ARG A 183 15.44 -8.77 -11.11
C ARG A 183 13.96 -9.02 -11.37
N ASP A 184 13.12 -8.47 -10.51
CA ASP A 184 11.70 -8.36 -10.76
C ASP A 184 11.45 -7.42 -11.94
N ARG A 185 10.61 -7.84 -12.89
CA ARG A 185 10.31 -7.04 -14.10
C ARG A 185 8.90 -7.30 -14.57
N VAL A 186 8.20 -6.22 -14.92
CA VAL A 186 6.99 -6.31 -15.76
C VAL A 186 7.46 -6.53 -17.19
N LEU A 187 7.13 -7.69 -17.76
CA LEU A 187 7.54 -8.10 -19.10
C LEU A 187 6.59 -7.58 -20.17
N ALA A 188 5.30 -7.58 -19.87
CA ALA A 188 4.27 -7.04 -20.75
C ALA A 188 3.10 -6.48 -19.91
N ARG A 189 2.48 -5.40 -20.41
CA ARG A 189 1.29 -4.80 -19.81
C ARG A 189 0.36 -4.33 -20.93
N GLY A 190 -0.91 -4.70 -20.83
CA GLY A 190 -1.98 -4.21 -21.69
C GLY A 190 -3.29 -4.08 -20.92
N GLU A 191 -4.35 -3.68 -21.60
CA GLU A 191 -5.66 -3.45 -20.99
C GLU A 191 -6.34 -4.73 -20.49
N ARG A 192 -5.87 -5.91 -20.89
CA ARG A 192 -6.47 -7.20 -20.53
C ARG A 192 -5.48 -8.24 -20.04
N SER A 193 -4.19 -7.91 -20.00
CA SER A 193 -3.19 -8.85 -19.50
C SER A 193 -1.96 -8.15 -18.95
N CYS A 194 -1.28 -8.82 -18.03
CA CYS A 194 0.03 -8.44 -17.54
C CYS A 194 0.87 -9.70 -17.34
N GLU A 195 2.10 -9.68 -17.85
CA GLU A 195 3.09 -10.71 -17.61
C GLU A 195 4.26 -10.11 -16.85
N TRP A 196 4.75 -10.82 -15.85
CA TRP A 196 5.89 -10.40 -15.06
C TRP A 196 6.77 -11.58 -14.70
N GLN A 197 8.04 -11.28 -14.48
CA GLN A 197 8.99 -12.15 -13.82
C GLN A 197 9.31 -11.60 -12.44
N SER A 198 9.56 -12.50 -11.50
CA SER A 198 9.91 -12.17 -10.13
C SER A 198 10.73 -13.31 -9.53
N PHE A 199 11.24 -13.11 -8.33
CA PHE A 199 11.83 -14.18 -7.53
C PHE A 199 11.49 -13.98 -6.05
N THR A 200 11.37 -15.07 -5.32
CA THR A 200 11.16 -15.06 -3.87
C THR A 200 12.29 -15.82 -3.20
N ALA A 201 12.83 -15.29 -2.10
CA ALA A 201 13.94 -15.92 -1.39
C ALA A 201 13.67 -15.89 0.12
N ARG A 202 14.01 -16.98 0.84
CA ARG A 202 13.97 -16.95 2.31
C ARG A 202 15.11 -16.12 2.89
N ALA A 203 16.30 -16.23 2.29
CA ALA A 203 17.46 -15.48 2.75
C ALA A 203 17.17 -13.99 2.63
N GLN A 204 17.44 -13.23 3.71
CA GLN A 204 17.28 -11.78 3.76
C GLN A 204 15.86 -11.27 3.44
N ALA A 205 14.83 -12.12 3.56
CA ALA A 205 13.44 -11.70 3.43
C ALA A 205 13.09 -10.65 4.50
N PHE A 206 12.57 -9.50 4.07
CA PHE A 206 12.15 -8.45 4.98
C PHE A 206 11.04 -8.96 5.91
N ALA A 207 11.12 -8.59 7.20
CA ALA A 207 10.20 -9.03 8.24
C ALA A 207 9.99 -10.56 8.31
N GLU A 208 10.95 -11.34 7.81
CA GLU A 208 10.82 -12.80 7.66
C GLU A 208 9.62 -13.24 6.80
N ASP A 209 9.17 -12.42 5.85
CA ASP A 209 8.12 -12.75 4.90
C ASP A 209 8.73 -13.02 3.51
N PRO A 210 8.88 -14.28 3.07
CA PRO A 210 9.54 -14.57 1.81
C PRO A 210 8.63 -14.36 0.58
N THR A 211 7.49 -13.70 0.72
CA THR A 211 6.49 -13.58 -0.34
C THR A 211 6.60 -12.25 -1.09
N LYS A 212 6.09 -12.25 -2.31
CA LYS A 212 5.93 -11.06 -3.15
C LYS A 212 4.54 -11.00 -3.72
N ALA A 213 4.12 -9.81 -4.16
CA ALA A 213 2.82 -9.62 -4.74
C ALA A 213 2.81 -8.70 -5.96
N MET A 214 1.78 -8.86 -6.78
CA MET A 214 1.36 -7.94 -7.83
C MET A 214 -0.09 -7.54 -7.55
N LEU A 215 -0.36 -6.24 -7.51
CA LEU A 215 -1.70 -5.71 -7.31
C LEU A 215 -2.31 -5.27 -8.63
N PHE A 216 -3.61 -5.45 -8.75
CA PHE A 216 -4.40 -5.13 -9.92
C PHE A 216 -5.64 -4.33 -9.51
N GLU A 217 -6.04 -3.39 -10.35
CA GLU A 217 -7.39 -2.83 -10.32
C GLU A 217 -8.11 -3.25 -11.59
N PHE A 218 -9.21 -3.99 -11.42
CA PHE A 218 -10.06 -4.47 -12.49
C PHE A 218 -11.29 -3.59 -12.64
N ASP A 219 -11.79 -3.50 -13.86
CA ASP A 219 -13.05 -2.87 -14.23
C ASP A 219 -13.83 -3.85 -15.13
N GLY A 220 -14.97 -4.35 -14.65
CA GLY A 220 -15.78 -5.31 -15.39
C GLY A 220 -16.94 -5.88 -14.57
N PRO A 221 -17.88 -6.62 -15.20
CA PRO A 221 -18.98 -7.28 -14.52
C PRO A 221 -18.52 -8.43 -13.64
N ALA A 222 -19.38 -8.88 -12.70
CA ALA A 222 -19.13 -10.04 -11.86
C ALA A 222 -18.81 -11.32 -12.66
N SER A 223 -19.29 -11.42 -13.91
CA SER A 223 -19.05 -12.55 -14.81
C SER A 223 -17.71 -12.49 -15.56
N ALA A 224 -16.95 -11.40 -15.46
CA ALA A 224 -15.63 -11.32 -16.07
C ALA A 224 -14.68 -12.35 -15.43
N VAL A 225 -13.83 -12.97 -16.23
CA VAL A 225 -12.98 -14.09 -15.80
C VAL A 225 -11.52 -13.66 -15.73
N VAL A 226 -10.93 -13.82 -14.55
CA VAL A 226 -9.50 -13.69 -14.27
C VAL A 226 -8.85 -15.06 -14.47
N ARG A 227 -7.78 -15.06 -15.26
CA ARG A 227 -6.94 -16.23 -15.53
C ARG A 227 -5.50 -15.93 -15.11
N LEU A 228 -4.99 -16.62 -14.10
CA LEU A 228 -3.59 -16.57 -13.69
C LEU A 228 -2.86 -17.83 -14.17
N GLU A 229 -1.92 -17.62 -15.08
CA GLU A 229 -1.02 -18.65 -15.60
C GLU A 229 0.32 -18.52 -14.88
N VAL A 230 0.70 -19.56 -14.14
CA VAL A 230 2.06 -19.72 -13.61
C VAL A 230 2.84 -20.47 -14.68
N ILE A 231 3.88 -19.84 -15.23
CA ILE A 231 4.77 -20.42 -16.24
C ILE A 231 5.96 -21.08 -15.53
N GLU A 232 6.52 -20.40 -14.53
CA GLU A 232 7.57 -20.88 -13.64
C GLU A 232 7.16 -20.65 -12.17
N PRO A 233 7.54 -21.54 -11.22
CA PRO A 233 8.48 -22.66 -11.37
C PRO A 233 7.87 -23.93 -11.99
N ALA A 234 6.54 -24.00 -12.09
CA ALA A 234 5.83 -25.11 -12.72
C ALA A 234 4.50 -24.63 -13.32
N PRO A 235 4.09 -25.16 -14.49
CA PRO A 235 2.81 -24.81 -15.11
C PRO A 235 1.61 -25.01 -14.19
N ARG A 236 0.91 -23.92 -13.84
CA ARG A 236 -0.36 -23.93 -13.09
C ARG A 236 -1.33 -22.92 -13.68
N LEU A 237 -2.62 -23.16 -13.46
CA LEU A 237 -3.69 -22.33 -13.96
C LEU A 237 -4.73 -22.12 -12.85
N ILE A 238 -5.00 -20.86 -12.52
CA ILE A 238 -6.15 -20.48 -11.70
C ILE A 238 -7.09 -19.67 -12.59
N GLU A 239 -8.35 -20.11 -12.68
CA GLU A 239 -9.39 -19.41 -13.43
C GLU A 239 -10.62 -19.20 -12.55
N ARG A 240 -11.02 -17.95 -12.35
CA ARG A 240 -12.17 -17.56 -11.52
C ARG A 240 -12.85 -16.33 -12.08
N THR A 241 -14.16 -16.23 -11.90
CA THR A 241 -14.90 -14.99 -12.14
C THR A 241 -14.58 -13.93 -11.09
N LEU A 242 -14.78 -12.64 -11.41
CA LEU A 242 -14.69 -11.58 -10.41
C LEU A 242 -15.71 -11.78 -9.28
N GLY A 243 -16.92 -12.27 -9.60
CA GLY A 243 -17.95 -12.57 -8.60
C GLY A 243 -17.55 -13.67 -7.62
N GLU A 244 -16.83 -14.71 -8.07
CA GLU A 244 -16.27 -15.73 -7.19
C GLU A 244 -15.14 -15.16 -6.33
N LEU A 245 -14.22 -14.41 -6.94
CA LEU A 245 -13.10 -13.79 -6.24
C LEU A 245 -13.54 -12.70 -5.26
N ALA A 246 -14.71 -12.09 -5.42
CA ALA A 246 -15.27 -11.17 -4.44
C ALA A 246 -15.71 -11.88 -3.14
N ARG A 247 -15.95 -13.19 -3.19
CA ARG A 247 -16.38 -14.00 -2.04
C ARG A 247 -15.27 -14.86 -1.46
N ASN A 248 -14.33 -15.29 -2.31
CA ASN A 248 -13.31 -16.27 -1.96
C ASN A 248 -11.94 -15.89 -2.54
N SER A 249 -10.86 -16.43 -1.98
CA SER A 249 -9.56 -16.48 -2.64
C SER A 249 -9.40 -17.79 -3.42
N ALA A 250 -8.43 -17.86 -4.34
CA ALA A 250 -8.02 -19.10 -5.00
C ALA A 250 -6.51 -19.28 -4.92
N ALA A 251 -6.04 -20.45 -4.50
CA ALA A 251 -4.62 -20.76 -4.32
C ALA A 251 -4.24 -22.08 -4.99
N GLU A 252 -2.98 -22.19 -5.42
CA GLU A 252 -2.40 -23.38 -6.04
C GLU A 252 -0.98 -23.64 -5.54
N PHE A 253 -0.64 -24.91 -5.37
CA PHE A 253 0.72 -25.36 -5.10
C PHE A 253 1.48 -25.58 -6.41
N THR A 254 2.73 -25.14 -6.47
CA THR A 254 3.58 -25.33 -7.65
C THR A 254 4.13 -26.76 -7.77
N GLY A 255 3.91 -27.63 -6.77
CA GLY A 255 4.43 -29.00 -6.73
C GLY A 255 3.99 -29.79 -5.48
N PRO A 256 4.71 -30.89 -5.15
CA PRO A 256 4.48 -31.65 -3.93
C PRO A 256 4.88 -30.85 -2.68
N PHE A 257 4.60 -31.40 -1.49
CA PHE A 257 4.97 -30.80 -0.21
C PHE A 257 6.42 -30.27 -0.21
N THR A 258 6.62 -29.06 0.34
CA THR A 258 7.79 -28.16 0.22
C THR A 258 7.84 -27.26 -1.01
N SER A 259 7.00 -27.46 -2.02
CA SER A 259 6.88 -26.51 -3.11
C SER A 259 6.26 -25.20 -2.64
N GLU A 260 6.51 -24.17 -3.44
CA GLU A 260 5.91 -22.87 -3.28
C GLU A 260 4.41 -22.91 -3.61
N ASN A 261 3.71 -21.85 -3.21
CA ASN A 261 2.34 -21.63 -3.64
C ASN A 261 2.14 -20.20 -4.17
N VAL A 262 1.03 -20.04 -4.87
CA VAL A 262 0.52 -18.77 -5.37
C VAL A 262 -0.95 -18.64 -4.99
N GLN A 263 -1.41 -17.42 -4.79
CA GLN A 263 -2.79 -17.11 -4.47
C GLN A 263 -3.26 -15.86 -5.22
N ILE A 264 -4.46 -15.93 -5.77
CA ILE A 264 -5.29 -14.76 -6.06
C ILE A 264 -6.12 -14.51 -4.81
N GLU A 265 -5.85 -13.42 -4.11
CA GLU A 265 -6.58 -13.02 -2.90
C GLU A 265 -8.01 -12.58 -3.24
N ARG A 266 -8.87 -12.49 -2.22
CA ARG A 266 -10.24 -12.02 -2.38
C ARG A 266 -10.22 -10.57 -2.89
N LEU A 267 -11.15 -10.23 -3.80
CA LEU A 267 -11.29 -8.86 -4.29
C LEU A 267 -11.72 -7.91 -3.17
N VAL A 268 -11.21 -6.68 -3.27
CA VAL A 268 -11.55 -5.58 -2.39
C VAL A 268 -12.38 -4.55 -3.16
N ALA A 269 -13.56 -4.24 -2.64
CA ALA A 269 -14.50 -3.29 -3.25
C ALA A 269 -14.15 -1.83 -2.89
N PRO A 270 -14.58 -0.83 -3.67
CA PRO A 270 -14.29 0.58 -3.42
C PRO A 270 -14.68 1.03 -2.01
N ALA A 271 -15.88 0.68 -1.57
CA ALA A 271 -16.35 1.00 -0.22
C ALA A 271 -15.47 0.43 0.91
N SER A 272 -14.63 -0.57 0.63
CA SER A 272 -13.70 -1.14 1.61
C SER A 272 -12.32 -0.50 1.58
N TYR A 273 -11.84 -0.06 0.40
CA TYR A 273 -10.51 0.52 0.26
C TYR A 273 -10.52 2.06 0.18
N GLU A 274 -11.68 2.69 0.25
CA GLU A 274 -11.87 4.15 0.33
C GLU A 274 -12.51 4.52 1.67
N ALA A 275 -12.03 5.62 2.27
CA ALA A 275 -12.59 6.18 3.49
C ALA A 275 -12.35 7.70 3.54
N SER A 276 -13.28 8.44 4.12
CA SER A 276 -13.16 9.89 4.30
C SER A 276 -13.71 10.32 5.65
N LEU A 277 -13.30 11.51 6.10
CA LEU A 277 -13.85 12.21 7.26
C LEU A 277 -13.84 13.72 7.01
N GLU A 278 -14.87 14.37 7.54
CA GLU A 278 -14.98 15.82 7.60
C GLU A 278 -15.23 16.19 9.06
N VAL A 279 -14.42 17.12 9.60
CA VAL A 279 -14.47 17.51 11.01
C VAL A 279 -14.34 19.03 11.10
N THR A 280 -15.23 19.64 11.87
CA THR A 280 -15.08 21.02 12.33
C THR A 280 -14.57 21.00 13.76
N ASP A 281 -13.39 21.57 14.00
CA ASP A 281 -12.80 21.71 15.34
C ASP A 281 -12.80 23.18 15.74
N GLU A 282 -13.75 23.56 16.61
CA GLU A 282 -13.88 24.92 17.15
C GLU A 282 -13.03 25.09 18.42
N ARG A 283 -11.94 25.85 18.33
CA ARG A 283 -10.99 26.02 19.44
C ARG A 283 -9.98 27.14 19.24
N THR A 284 -9.54 27.71 20.35
CA THR A 284 -8.49 28.72 20.42
C THR A 284 -7.10 28.08 20.65
N GLY A 285 -6.05 28.83 20.32
CA GLY A 285 -4.65 28.45 20.61
C GLY A 285 -3.98 27.62 19.52
N ALA A 286 -2.68 27.39 19.65
CA ALA A 286 -1.90 26.68 18.64
C ALA A 286 -2.11 25.16 18.72
N ASP A 287 -2.31 24.47 17.60
CA ASP A 287 -2.36 23.01 17.49
C ASP A 287 -1.68 22.52 16.21
N TRP A 288 -1.53 21.21 16.12
CA TRP A 288 -1.15 20.53 14.90
C TRP A 288 -1.99 19.29 14.70
N TYR A 289 -2.19 18.94 13.44
CA TYR A 289 -3.04 17.83 13.00
C TYR A 289 -2.28 16.96 12.01
N TYR A 290 -2.38 15.64 12.12
CA TYR A 290 -1.94 14.72 11.08
C TYR A 290 -2.90 13.54 10.93
N VAL A 291 -2.80 12.84 9.82
CA VAL A 291 -3.61 11.66 9.50
C VAL A 291 -2.77 10.40 9.62
N ARG A 292 -3.32 9.36 10.28
CA ARG A 292 -2.79 8.00 10.28
C ARG A 292 -3.78 7.06 9.59
N VAL A 293 -3.27 6.16 8.75
CA VAL A 293 -4.07 5.14 8.06
C VAL A 293 -3.52 3.76 8.40
N THR A 294 -4.40 2.78 8.55
CA THR A 294 -4.05 1.37 8.67
C THR A 294 -4.96 0.53 7.79
N GLN A 295 -4.37 -0.39 7.04
CA GLN A 295 -5.05 -1.36 6.19
C GLN A 295 -5.07 -2.76 6.84
N ALA A 296 -5.96 -3.62 6.37
CA ALA A 296 -6.15 -4.97 6.93
C ALA A 296 -4.92 -5.89 6.75
N ASN A 297 -4.08 -5.63 5.75
CA ASN A 297 -2.79 -6.30 5.57
C ASN A 297 -1.65 -5.73 6.45
N GLY A 298 -1.95 -4.81 7.36
CA GLY A 298 -0.98 -4.18 8.25
C GLY A 298 -0.17 -3.04 7.62
N GLN A 299 -0.39 -2.71 6.35
CA GLN A 299 0.25 -1.53 5.74
C GLN A 299 -0.36 -0.25 6.30
N MET A 300 0.48 0.77 6.47
CA MET A 300 0.16 2.01 7.17
C MET A 300 0.64 3.22 6.39
N ALA A 301 0.04 4.37 6.70
CA ALA A 301 0.48 5.67 6.19
C ALA A 301 0.34 6.78 7.24
N TRP A 302 1.19 7.80 7.15
CA TRP A 302 1.22 8.97 8.03
C TRP A 302 1.43 10.23 7.21
N SER A 303 0.45 11.15 7.27
CA SER A 303 0.57 12.45 6.61
C SER A 303 1.64 13.33 7.28
N SER A 304 2.19 14.30 6.54
CA SER A 304 2.79 15.45 7.22
C SER A 304 1.75 16.21 8.04
N PRO A 305 2.16 16.92 9.12
CA PRO A 305 1.23 17.67 9.93
C PRO A 305 0.83 18.99 9.26
N ILE A 306 -0.34 19.49 9.63
CA ILE A 306 -0.76 20.88 9.42
C ILE A 306 -0.73 21.58 10.78
N TRP A 307 -0.07 22.73 10.85
CA TRP A 307 0.00 23.56 12.07
C TRP A 307 -0.95 24.74 11.97
N VAL A 308 -1.54 25.10 13.11
CA VAL A 308 -2.38 26.31 13.27
C VAL A 308 -1.85 27.07 14.47
N GLY A 309 -1.57 28.37 14.31
CA GLY A 309 -1.19 29.28 15.41
C GLY A 309 0.28 29.61 15.53
#